data_AF-A0A2V9L7Z1-F1
#
_entry.id   AF-A0A2V9L7Z1-F1
#
_cell.length_a   1.000
_cell.length_b   1.000
_cell.length_c   1.000
_cell.angle_alpha   90.00
_cell.angle_beta   90.00
_cell.angle_gamma   90.00
#
_symmetry.space_group_name_H-M   'P 1'
#
loop_
_entity.id
_entity.type
_entity.pdbx_description
1 polymer ?
#
loop_
_entity_poly.entity_id
_entity_poly.type
_entity_poly.pdbx_seq_one_letter_code
_entity_poly.pdbx_strand_id
1 'polypeptide(L)'
;MGILAEPFPLRDAWNDLSGMPTDDLLRTDEGEYTRKMEAFDKKYWDPSRMNGAMPICHKGCALRVWLVITGPESGHLWEDGRADYTGLFPLLLKDGSRATFSSWYGEWLVDALQMALA
;
A
#
# COMPACT_ATOMS: atom_id res chain seq x y z
N MET A 1 0.71 1.67 12.44
CA MET A 1 -0.30 2.49 11.74
C MET A 1 0.12 3.95 11.88
N GLY A 2 -0.09 4.77 10.85
CA GLY A 2 0.22 6.21 10.92
C GLY A 2 -0.71 6.97 11.87
N ILE A 3 -0.49 8.27 12.00
CA ILE A 3 -1.32 9.18 12.80
C ILE A 3 -2.42 9.75 11.89
N LEU A 4 -3.69 9.52 12.22
CA LEU A 4 -4.81 9.86 11.34
C LEU A 4 -5.02 11.38 11.19
N ALA A 5 -4.67 12.17 12.20
CA ALA A 5 -4.77 13.63 12.17
C ALA A 5 -3.66 14.30 11.35
N GLU A 6 -2.57 13.59 11.07
CA GLU A 6 -1.50 14.08 10.19
C GLU A 6 -1.90 13.88 8.72
N PRO A 7 -1.51 14.77 7.80
CA PRO A 7 -1.87 14.62 6.39
C PRO A 7 -1.18 13.43 5.74
N PHE A 8 -1.90 12.73 4.85
CA PHE A 8 -1.33 11.69 4.00
C PHE A 8 -0.26 12.29 3.07
N PRO A 9 0.96 11.74 3.05
CA PRO A 9 2.11 12.42 2.47
C PRO A 9 2.26 12.22 0.96
N LEU A 10 1.59 11.22 0.37
CA LEU A 10 1.77 10.85 -1.04
C LEU A 10 0.69 11.47 -1.93
N ARG A 11 1.07 11.82 -3.15
CA ARG A 11 0.16 12.22 -4.25
C ARG A 11 0.23 11.27 -5.43
N ASP A 12 1.40 10.67 -5.62
CA ASP A 12 1.71 9.69 -6.66
C ASP A 12 2.22 8.39 -6.05
N ALA A 13 2.25 7.33 -6.85
CA ALA A 13 2.76 6.03 -6.43
C ALA A 13 4.20 6.15 -5.91
N TRP A 14 4.49 5.41 -4.84
CA TRP A 14 5.79 5.40 -4.19
C TRP A 14 6.27 3.96 -4.02
N ASN A 15 7.51 3.68 -4.42
CA ASN A 15 8.17 2.42 -4.15
C ASN A 15 9.69 2.61 -4.08
N ASP A 16 10.24 2.87 -2.90
CA ASP A 16 11.68 3.08 -2.72
C ASP A 16 12.36 1.80 -2.23
N LEU A 17 12.90 1.03 -3.19
CA LEU A 17 13.68 -0.17 -2.92
C LEU A 17 15.18 0.12 -2.69
N SER A 18 15.57 1.40 -2.58
CA SER A 18 16.96 1.76 -2.33
C SER A 18 17.43 1.23 -0.97
N GLY A 19 18.56 0.53 -0.97
CA GLY A 19 19.14 -0.07 0.22
C GLY A 19 18.67 -1.50 0.51
N MET A 20 17.74 -2.06 -0.28
CA MET A 20 17.41 -3.48 -0.20
C MET A 20 18.67 -4.31 -0.55
N PRO A 21 19.13 -5.20 0.33
CA PRO A 21 20.29 -6.05 0.03
C PRO A 21 19.95 -7.09 -1.04
N THR A 22 20.96 -7.55 -1.78
CA THR A 22 20.81 -8.57 -2.80
C THR A 22 20.81 -9.98 -2.20
N ASP A 23 20.23 -10.94 -2.90
CA ASP A 23 20.25 -12.35 -2.47
C ASP A 23 21.67 -12.96 -2.48
N ASP A 24 22.58 -12.42 -3.29
CA ASP A 24 23.99 -12.85 -3.29
C ASP A 24 24.66 -12.56 -1.93
N LEU A 25 24.30 -11.43 -1.32
CA LEU A 25 24.81 -11.03 -0.02
C LEU A 25 24.32 -11.96 1.09
N LEU A 26 23.08 -12.45 1.01
CA LEU A 26 22.57 -13.47 1.93
C LEU A 26 23.43 -14.75 1.92
N ARG A 27 23.94 -15.13 0.74
CA ARG A 27 24.77 -16.34 0.58
C ARG A 27 26.22 -16.16 1.03
N THR A 28 26.72 -14.93 0.99
CA THR A 28 28.15 -14.61 1.21
C THR A 28 28.42 -14.04 2.60
N ASP A 29 27.50 -13.24 3.14
CA ASP A 29 27.56 -12.66 4.49
C ASP A 29 26.14 -12.44 5.05
N GLU A 30 25.58 -13.50 5.64
CA GLU A 30 24.26 -13.48 6.26
C GLU A 30 24.11 -12.40 7.35
N GLY A 31 25.19 -12.11 8.08
CA GLY A 31 25.19 -11.10 9.15
C GLY A 31 25.15 -9.67 8.63
N GLU A 32 25.80 -9.39 7.50
CA GLU A 32 25.69 -8.11 6.80
C GLU A 32 24.36 -7.95 6.07
N TYR A 33 23.88 -9.02 5.42
CA TYR A 33 22.53 -9.07 4.84
C TYR A 33 21.45 -8.71 5.87
N THR A 34 21.48 -9.36 7.04
CA THR A 34 20.51 -9.11 8.11
C THR A 34 20.53 -7.65 8.55
N ARG A 35 21.71 -7.07 8.79
CA ARG A 35 21.85 -5.66 9.19
C ARG A 35 21.31 -4.69 8.13
N LYS A 36 21.59 -4.95 6.85
CA LYS A 36 21.06 -4.13 5.75
C LYS A 36 19.56 -4.28 5.58
N MET A 37 19.04 -5.50 5.70
CA MET A 37 17.61 -5.76 5.60
C MET A 37 16.85 -5.05 6.73
N GLU A 38 17.34 -5.12 7.97
CA GLU A 38 16.73 -4.38 9.10
C GLU A 38 16.73 -2.86 8.87
N ALA A 39 17.82 -2.31 8.33
CA ALA A 39 17.92 -0.89 8.01
C ALA A 39 16.96 -0.48 6.89
N PHE A 40 16.84 -1.32 5.85
CA PHE A 40 15.90 -1.16 4.76
C PHE A 40 14.46 -1.23 5.27
N ASP A 41 14.10 -2.27 6.03
CA ASP A 41 12.76 -2.49 6.56
C ASP A 41 12.32 -1.33 7.46
N LYS A 42 13.20 -0.84 8.33
CA LYS A 42 12.91 0.32 9.18
C LYS A 42 12.49 1.55 8.37
N LYS A 43 13.11 1.77 7.20
CA LYS A 43 12.77 2.88 6.30
C LYS A 43 11.52 2.57 5.47
N TYR A 44 11.43 1.37 4.91
CA TYR A 44 10.38 0.99 3.96
C TYR A 44 9.01 0.83 4.64
N TRP A 45 9.00 0.33 5.87
CA TRP A 45 7.81 0.09 6.68
C TRP A 45 7.45 1.22 7.64
N ASP A 46 8.15 2.36 7.57
CA ASP A 46 7.88 3.51 8.43
C ASP A 46 6.38 3.89 8.38
N PRO A 47 5.68 3.88 9.54
CA PRO A 47 4.25 4.11 9.59
C PRO A 47 3.84 5.53 9.18
N SER A 48 4.76 6.50 9.20
CA SER A 48 4.49 7.88 8.80
C SER A 48 4.07 8.01 7.34
N ARG A 49 4.45 7.03 6.49
CA ARG A 49 4.00 6.92 5.09
C ARG A 49 2.48 6.72 4.96
N MET A 50 1.85 6.21 6.02
CA MET A 50 0.41 5.96 6.09
C MET A 50 -0.30 6.91 7.06
N ASN A 51 0.32 8.06 7.40
CA ASN A 51 -0.38 9.13 8.10
C ASN A 51 -1.65 9.54 7.35
N GLY A 52 -2.69 9.94 8.06
CA GLY A 52 -3.92 10.40 7.41
C GLY A 52 -4.73 9.33 6.69
N ALA A 53 -4.35 8.05 6.73
CA ALA A 53 -5.05 6.95 6.07
C ALA A 53 -5.44 5.83 7.05
N MET A 54 -6.54 5.14 6.77
CA MET A 54 -7.06 4.03 7.57
C MET A 54 -7.32 2.81 6.67
N PRO A 55 -6.94 1.58 7.09
CA PRO A 55 -7.21 0.39 6.30
C PRO A 55 -8.71 0.07 6.36
N ILE A 56 -9.32 -0.21 5.20
CA ILE A 56 -10.75 -0.51 5.08
C ILE A 56 -11.02 -1.93 4.56
N CYS A 57 -10.02 -2.57 3.95
CA CYS A 57 -10.15 -3.92 3.42
C CYS A 57 -8.80 -4.65 3.47
N HIS A 58 -8.82 -5.93 3.82
CA HIS A 58 -7.67 -6.83 3.75
C HIS A 58 -7.81 -7.76 2.54
N LYS A 59 -6.80 -7.78 1.66
CA LYS A 59 -6.78 -8.59 0.44
C LYS A 59 -6.08 -9.96 0.60
N GLY A 60 -5.58 -10.27 1.81
CA GLY A 60 -4.70 -11.42 2.04
C GLY A 60 -3.23 -10.99 2.07
N CYS A 61 -2.33 -11.83 2.57
CA CYS A 61 -0.87 -11.61 2.50
C CYS A 61 -0.39 -10.23 2.97
N ALA A 62 -1.05 -9.64 3.98
CA ALA A 62 -0.81 -8.27 4.46
C ALA A 62 -1.07 -7.13 3.44
N LEU A 63 -1.61 -7.44 2.26
CA LEU A 63 -2.10 -6.47 1.28
C LEU A 63 -3.41 -5.84 1.76
N ARG A 64 -3.52 -4.53 1.64
CA ARG A 64 -4.66 -3.77 2.19
C ARG A 64 -5.08 -2.62 1.29
N VAL A 65 -6.37 -2.33 1.27
CA VAL A 65 -6.92 -1.09 0.73
C VAL A 65 -7.09 -0.09 1.86
N TRP A 66 -6.64 1.14 1.63
CA TRP A 66 -6.65 2.23 2.59
C TRP A 66 -7.49 3.39 2.07
N LEU A 67 -8.29 3.97 2.95
CA LEU A 67 -9.01 5.21 2.71
C LEU A 67 -8.21 6.37 3.30
N VAL A 68 -7.90 7.38 2.48
CA VAL A 68 -7.30 8.63 2.97
C VAL A 68 -8.39 9.51 3.59
N ILE A 69 -8.16 9.94 4.83
CA ILE A 69 -9.05 10.77 5.66
C ILE A 69 -8.54 12.20 5.75
N THR A 70 -7.22 12.39 5.87
CA THR A 70 -6.61 13.71 6.10
C THR A 70 -5.57 14.02 5.03
N GLY A 71 -5.65 15.21 4.43
CA GLY A 71 -4.69 15.69 3.44
C GLY A 71 -5.26 15.78 2.00
N PRO A 72 -4.40 16.07 1.00
CA PRO A 72 -4.83 16.36 -0.37
C PRO A 72 -5.56 15.21 -1.08
N GLU A 73 -5.27 13.97 -0.69
CA GLU A 73 -5.88 12.76 -1.27
C GLU A 73 -7.16 12.32 -0.54
N SER A 74 -7.68 13.11 0.41
CA SER A 74 -8.87 12.78 1.20
C SER A 74 -10.04 12.29 0.33
N GLY A 75 -10.62 11.14 0.70
CA GLY A 75 -11.71 10.49 -0.01
C GLY A 75 -11.27 9.48 -1.07
N HIS A 76 -9.99 9.48 -1.46
CA HIS A 76 -9.45 8.50 -2.39
C HIS A 76 -8.91 7.25 -1.68
N LEU A 77 -8.89 6.15 -2.43
CA LEU A 77 -8.36 4.87 -2.00
C LEU A 77 -6.94 4.63 -2.51
N TRP A 78 -6.15 3.96 -1.69
CA TRP A 78 -4.78 3.56 -1.97
C TRP A 78 -4.58 2.09 -1.63
N GLU A 79 -3.70 1.40 -2.36
CA GLU A 79 -3.26 0.05 -2.03
C GLU A 79 -1.91 0.07 -1.33
N ASP A 80 -1.78 -0.77 -0.31
CA ASP A 80 -0.52 -1.09 0.34
C ASP A 80 0.01 -2.43 -0.18
N GLY A 81 0.86 -2.35 -1.20
CA GLY A 81 1.55 -3.45 -1.85
C GLY A 81 2.96 -3.70 -1.32
N ARG A 82 3.32 -3.10 -0.18
CA ARG A 82 4.68 -3.20 0.38
C ARG A 82 5.08 -4.62 0.76
N ALA A 83 4.11 -5.49 1.07
CA ALA A 83 4.37 -6.91 1.37
C ALA A 83 5.02 -7.65 0.19
N ASP A 84 4.72 -7.21 -1.03
CA ASP A 84 5.28 -7.75 -2.28
C ASP A 84 6.34 -6.81 -2.89
N TYR A 85 6.84 -5.83 -2.13
CA TYR A 85 7.79 -4.81 -2.61
C TYR A 85 7.30 -4.01 -3.84
N THR A 86 5.99 -3.85 -4.00
CA THR A 86 5.38 -3.04 -5.08
C THR A 86 5.03 -1.61 -4.64
N GLY A 87 5.19 -1.31 -3.35
CA GLY A 87 5.05 0.03 -2.79
C GLY A 87 3.63 0.42 -2.40
N LEU A 88 3.36 1.71 -2.45
CA LEU A 88 2.09 2.35 -2.13
C LEU A 88 1.58 3.06 -3.38
N PHE A 89 0.34 2.80 -3.80
CA PHE A 89 -0.16 3.36 -5.06
C PHE A 89 -1.66 3.67 -5.01
N PRO A 90 -2.15 4.64 -5.81
CA PRO A 90 -3.57 4.94 -5.89
C PRO A 90 -4.34 3.72 -6.41
N LEU A 91 -5.47 3.41 -5.79
CA LEU A 91 -6.39 2.41 -6.32
C LEU A 91 -7.16 3.05 -7.49
N LEU A 92 -7.13 2.40 -8.64
CA LEU A 92 -7.82 2.85 -9.85
C LEU A 92 -9.06 2.00 -10.11
N LEU A 93 -10.12 2.63 -10.58
CA LEU A 93 -11.31 1.95 -11.12
C LEU A 93 -10.99 1.33 -12.48
N LYS A 94 -11.92 0.54 -13.02
CA LYS A 94 -11.76 -0.10 -14.34
C LYS A 94 -11.53 0.89 -15.48
N ASP A 95 -12.06 2.11 -15.35
CA ASP A 95 -11.88 3.20 -16.32
C ASP A 95 -10.56 3.98 -16.14
N GLY A 96 -9.74 3.62 -15.14
CA GLY A 96 -8.46 4.25 -14.83
C GLY A 96 -8.57 5.50 -13.94
N SER A 97 -9.76 5.91 -13.54
CA SER A 97 -9.94 7.04 -12.60
C SER A 97 -9.60 6.64 -11.16
N ARG A 98 -9.30 7.65 -10.31
CA ARG A 98 -9.03 7.41 -8.89
C ARG A 98 -10.28 6.90 -8.18
N ALA A 99 -10.12 5.83 -7.42
CA ALA A 99 -11.23 5.26 -6.68
C ALA A 99 -11.53 6.05 -5.40
N THR A 100 -12.83 6.19 -5.13
CA THR A 100 -13.38 6.52 -3.80
C THR A 100 -13.97 5.26 -3.18
N PHE A 101 -14.33 5.29 -1.90
CA PHE A 101 -15.00 4.15 -1.26
C PHE A 101 -16.25 3.70 -2.03
N SER A 102 -17.14 4.64 -2.37
CA SER A 102 -18.42 4.32 -3.02
C SER A 102 -18.24 3.77 -4.43
N SER A 103 -17.30 4.31 -5.21
CA SER A 103 -17.09 3.85 -6.58
C SER A 103 -16.44 2.47 -6.62
N TRP A 104 -15.40 2.24 -5.81
CA TRP A 104 -14.74 0.95 -5.69
C TRP A 104 -15.68 -0.15 -5.18
N TYR A 105 -16.42 0.13 -4.10
CA TYR A 105 -17.36 -0.84 -3.55
C TYR A 105 -18.50 -1.15 -4.52
N GLY A 106 -18.94 -0.13 -5.28
CA GLY A 106 -19.93 -0.29 -6.34
C GLY A 106 -19.47 -1.23 -7.45
N GLU A 107 -18.26 -1.04 -8.00
CA GLU A 107 -17.71 -1.94 -9.02
C GLU A 107 -17.58 -3.38 -8.50
N TRP A 108 -17.04 -3.55 -7.30
CA TRP A 108 -16.93 -4.86 -6.66
C TRP A 108 -18.30 -5.54 -6.49
N LEU A 109 -19.32 -4.80 -6.04
CA LEU A 109 -20.65 -5.34 -5.83
C LEU A 109 -21.29 -5.81 -7.14
N VAL A 110 -21.17 -5.03 -8.21
CA VAL A 110 -21.66 -5.40 -9.54
C VAL A 110 -20.99 -6.69 -10.03
N ASP A 111 -19.66 -6.79 -9.91
CA ASP A 111 -18.91 -7.97 -10.32
C ASP A 111 -19.32 -9.21 -9.54
N ALA A 112 -19.44 -9.08 -8.22
CA ALA A 112 -19.85 -10.18 -7.34
C ALA A 112 -21.26 -10.70 -7.70
N LEU A 113 -22.20 -9.80 -8.00
CA LEU A 113 -23.55 -10.17 -8.43
C LEU A 113 -23.55 -10.86 -9.79
N GLN A 114 -22.74 -10.41 -10.75
CA GLN A 114 -22.62 -11.04 -12.06
C GLN A 114 -22.04 -12.46 -11.95
N MET A 115 -21.02 -12.65 -11.10
CA MET A 115 -20.44 -13.98 -10.85
C MET A 115 -21.44 -14.93 -10.20
N ALA A 116 -22.30 -14.45 -9.31
CA ALA A 116 -23.32 -15.28 -8.66
C ALA A 116 -24.46 -15.71 -9.59
N LEU A 117 -24.63 -15.02 -10.73
CA LEU A 117 -25.66 -15.30 -11.73
C LEU A 117 -25.14 -16.10 -12.94
N ALA A 118 -23.83 -16.37 -13.00
CA ALA A 118 -23.16 -17.15 -14.03
C ALA A 118 -23.04 -18.63 -13.62
#